data_AF-A0A966ZAM0-F1
#
_entry.id   AF-A0A966ZAM0-F1
#
_cell.length_a   1.000
_cell.length_b   1.000
_cell.length_c   1.000
_cell.angle_alpha   90.00
_cell.angle_beta   90.00
_cell.angle_gamma   90.00
#
_symmetry.space_group_name_H-M   'P 1'
#
loop_
_entity.id
_entity.type
_entity.pdbx_description
1 polymer ?
#
loop_
_entity_poly.entity_id
_entity_poly.type
_entity_poly.pdbx_seq_one_letter_code
_entity_poly.pdbx_strand_id
1 'polypeptide(L)'
;MPRKNFRLLEEKMGVQRLEASNARVEQMKAEMPLNRVREARNLTQAHLASILHKDQSAISQMERRSDMYVRTLADFIKALGGELEIRANFADGSVRITGLGDQRPG
;
A
#
# COMPACT_ATOMS: atom_id res chain seq x y z
N MET A 1 -6.00 -30.94 44.95
CA MET A 1 -6.14 -29.45 44.96
C MET A 1 -5.50 -28.87 43.69
N PRO A 2 -6.25 -28.55 42.62
CA PRO A 2 -5.67 -28.12 41.35
C PRO A 2 -6.05 -26.66 41.02
N ARG A 3 -5.10 -25.71 40.88
CA ARG A 3 -5.31 -24.43 40.15
C ARG A 3 -4.04 -23.80 39.54
N LYS A 4 -2.86 -24.44 39.60
CA LYS A 4 -1.63 -23.86 38.99
C LYS A 4 -1.61 -23.94 37.44
N ASN A 5 -2.43 -24.79 36.83
CA ASN A 5 -2.50 -24.92 35.37
C ASN A 5 -3.31 -23.81 34.68
N PHE A 6 -4.22 -23.13 35.39
CA PHE A 6 -4.99 -22.03 34.80
C PHE A 6 -4.12 -20.80 34.49
N ARG A 7 -3.14 -20.47 35.35
CA ARG A 7 -2.23 -19.32 35.11
C ARG A 7 -1.30 -19.52 33.91
N LEU A 8 -0.78 -20.74 33.73
CA LEU A 8 0.03 -21.09 32.56
C LEU A 8 -0.79 -21.00 31.26
N LEU A 9 -2.10 -21.27 31.35
CA LEU A 9 -3.02 -21.10 30.23
C LEU A 9 -3.24 -19.61 29.93
N GLU A 10 -3.42 -18.78 30.96
CA GLU A 10 -3.59 -17.32 30.83
C GLU A 10 -2.34 -16.64 30.24
N GLU A 11 -1.14 -17.02 30.66
CA GLU A 11 0.13 -16.52 30.10
C GLU A 11 0.30 -16.92 28.63
N LYS A 12 0.06 -18.19 28.30
CA LYS A 12 0.11 -18.66 26.90
C LYS A 12 -0.93 -17.98 26.02
N MET A 13 -2.13 -17.72 26.55
CA MET A 13 -3.18 -16.99 25.85
C MET A 13 -2.84 -15.49 25.68
N GLY A 14 -2.11 -14.90 26.63
CA GLY A 14 -1.55 -13.55 26.52
C GLY A 14 -0.50 -13.43 25.43
N VAL A 15 0.42 -14.40 25.35
CA VAL A 15 1.43 -14.50 24.28
C VAL A 15 0.77 -14.72 22.91
N GLN A 16 -0.21 -15.63 22.82
CA GLN A 16 -0.96 -15.85 21.57
C GLN A 16 -1.78 -14.63 21.12
N ARG A 17 -2.33 -13.84 22.05
CA ARG A 17 -2.98 -12.56 21.71
C ARG A 17 -1.96 -11.54 21.20
N LEU A 18 -0.77 -11.50 21.77
CA LEU A 18 0.31 -10.62 21.32
C LEU A 18 0.82 -11.04 19.92
N GLU A 19 0.99 -12.34 19.68
CA GLU A 19 1.36 -12.91 18.38
C GLU A 19 0.28 -12.66 17.32
N ALA A 20 -1.00 -12.84 17.66
CA ALA A 20 -2.12 -12.51 16.77
C ALA A 20 -2.29 -11.00 16.54
N SER A 21 -1.91 -10.17 17.52
CA SER A 21 -1.83 -8.72 17.37
C SER A 21 -0.69 -8.32 16.43
N ASN A 22 0.49 -8.92 16.55
CA ASN A 22 1.60 -8.72 15.62
C ASN A 22 1.29 -9.24 14.21
N ALA A 23 0.57 -10.35 14.08
CA ALA A 23 0.08 -10.83 12.78
C ALA A 23 -0.94 -9.87 12.13
N ARG A 24 -1.77 -9.18 12.93
CA ARG A 24 -2.65 -8.09 12.46
C ARG A 24 -1.87 -6.82 12.07
N VAL A 25 -0.75 -6.54 12.73
CA VAL A 25 0.17 -5.44 12.37
C VAL A 25 0.94 -5.76 11.07
N GLU A 26 1.29 -7.03 10.82
CA GLU A 26 1.84 -7.47 9.53
C GLU A 26 0.80 -7.43 8.39
N GLN A 27 -0.49 -7.63 8.69
CA GLN A 27 -1.60 -7.31 7.76
C GLN A 27 -1.77 -5.81 7.47
N MET A 28 -1.11 -4.92 8.24
CA MET A 28 -1.19 -3.45 8.11
C MET A 28 -0.03 -2.82 7.32
N LYS A 29 0.94 -3.59 6.80
CA LYS A 29 1.83 -3.11 5.71
C LYS A 29 1.11 -3.32 4.39
N ALA A 30 0.13 -2.47 4.08
CA ALA A 30 -0.77 -2.65 2.95
C ALA A 30 -0.06 -2.48 1.59
N GLU A 31 0.63 -3.53 1.14
CA GLU A 31 1.01 -3.68 -0.26
C GLU A 31 -0.26 -4.00 -1.05
N MET A 32 -0.87 -2.97 -1.65
CA MET A 32 -2.05 -3.10 -2.48
C MET A 32 -1.67 -2.84 -3.95
N PRO A 33 -1.82 -3.82 -4.85
CA PRO A 33 -1.66 -3.61 -6.29
C PRO A 33 -2.56 -2.49 -6.81
N LEU A 34 -2.12 -1.74 -7.82
CA LEU A 34 -2.83 -0.54 -8.30
C LEU A 34 -4.26 -0.80 -8.78
N ASN A 35 -4.52 -1.97 -9.37
CA ASN A 35 -5.88 -2.37 -9.75
C ASN A 35 -6.80 -2.49 -8.53
N ARG A 36 -6.29 -3.00 -7.40
CA ARG A 36 -7.03 -3.08 -6.13
C ARG A 36 -7.26 -1.70 -5.53
N VAL A 37 -6.29 -0.79 -5.64
CA VAL A 37 -6.46 0.61 -5.24
C VAL A 37 -7.56 1.28 -6.07
N ARG A 38 -7.60 1.06 -7.39
CA ARG A 38 -8.66 1.56 -8.27
C ARG A 38 -10.03 0.94 -7.95
N GLU A 39 -10.10 -0.38 -7.80
CA GLU A 39 -11.33 -1.11 -7.46
C GLU A 39 -11.93 -0.64 -6.13
N ALA A 40 -11.10 -0.41 -5.11
CA ALA A 40 -11.51 0.13 -3.82
C ALA A 40 -12.14 1.53 -3.92
N ARG A 41 -11.90 2.26 -5.02
CA ARG A 41 -12.51 3.56 -5.34
C ARG A 41 -13.69 3.44 -6.31
N ASN A 42 -14.15 2.24 -6.64
CA ASN A 42 -15.26 1.97 -7.57
C ASN A 42 -15.04 2.54 -8.98
N LEU A 43 -13.79 2.65 -9.43
CA LEU A 43 -13.45 3.18 -10.75
C LEU A 43 -13.20 2.04 -11.74
N THR A 44 -13.72 2.16 -12.96
CA THR A 44 -13.35 1.27 -14.07
C THR A 44 -12.05 1.73 -14.73
N GLN A 45 -11.38 0.84 -15.46
CA GLN A 45 -10.20 1.24 -16.24
C GLN A 45 -10.54 2.30 -17.29
N ALA A 46 -11.73 2.23 -17.90
CA ALA A 46 -12.19 3.19 -18.90
C ALA A 46 -12.44 4.59 -18.30
N HIS A 47 -13.01 4.65 -17.09
CA HIS A 47 -13.21 5.91 -16.39
C HIS A 47 -11.85 6.53 -16.01
N LEU A 48 -10.92 5.74 -15.47
CA LEU A 48 -9.59 6.23 -15.12
C LEU A 48 -8.78 6.68 -16.34
N ALA A 49 -8.93 5.98 -17.47
CA ALA A 49 -8.38 6.36 -18.77
C ALA A 49 -8.84 7.76 -19.20
N SER A 50 -10.13 8.05 -19.07
CA SER A 50 -10.70 9.37 -19.37
C SER A 50 -10.07 10.49 -18.52
N ILE A 51 -9.89 10.24 -17.22
CA ILE A 51 -9.30 11.23 -16.28
C ILE A 51 -7.82 11.49 -16.62
N LEU A 52 -7.08 10.44 -17.01
CA LEU A 52 -5.66 10.53 -17.31
C LEU A 52 -5.36 10.89 -18.78
N HIS A 53 -6.39 11.11 -19.60
CA HIS A 53 -6.28 11.30 -21.06
C HIS A 53 -5.42 10.21 -21.74
N LYS A 54 -5.72 8.94 -21.41
CA LYS A 54 -5.05 7.74 -21.93
C LYS A 54 -6.07 6.73 -22.40
N ASP A 55 -5.63 5.75 -23.19
CA ASP A 55 -6.48 4.61 -23.54
C ASP A 55 -6.62 3.62 -22.38
N GLN A 56 -7.73 2.88 -22.35
CA GLN A 56 -7.95 1.81 -21.36
C GLN A 56 -6.83 0.77 -21.38
N SER A 57 -6.29 0.45 -22.56
CA SER A 57 -5.16 -0.47 -22.71
C SER A 57 -3.92 0.05 -21.98
N ALA A 58 -3.66 1.35 -22.03
CA ALA A 58 -2.56 1.98 -21.30
C ALA A 58 -2.74 1.86 -19.77
N ILE A 59 -3.97 2.02 -19.26
CA ILE A 59 -4.27 1.79 -17.84
C ILE A 59 -4.03 0.34 -17.42
N SER A 60 -4.48 -0.62 -18.24
CA SER A 60 -4.26 -2.05 -17.99
C SER A 60 -2.76 -2.41 -17.96
N GLN A 61 -1.96 -1.79 -18.83
CA GLN A 61 -0.50 -1.96 -18.83
C GLN A 61 0.15 -1.33 -17.60
N MET A 62 -0.31 -0.14 -17.19
CA MET A 62 0.18 0.53 -15.98
C MET A 62 -0.09 -0.28 -14.72
N GLU A 63 -1.26 -0.89 -14.59
CA GLU A 63 -1.60 -1.74 -13.43
C GLU A 63 -0.80 -3.05 -13.35
N ARG A 64 -0.26 -3.52 -14.49
CA ARG A 64 0.49 -4.79 -14.58
C ARG A 64 2.01 -4.62 -14.45
N ARG A 65 2.55 -3.43 -14.71
CA ARG A 65 3.99 -3.17 -14.68
C ARG A 65 4.48 -2.98 -13.24
N SER A 66 5.58 -3.65 -12.90
CA SER A 66 6.32 -3.46 -11.64
C SER A 66 7.18 -2.20 -11.64
N ASP A 67 7.63 -1.76 -12.82
CA ASP A 67 8.46 -0.57 -13.00
C ASP A 67 7.66 0.55 -13.68
N MET A 68 7.32 1.58 -12.92
CA MET A 68 6.63 2.77 -13.40
C MET A 68 7.38 4.03 -12.96
N TYR A 69 7.46 5.02 -13.84
CA TYR A 69 7.96 6.34 -13.46
C TYR A 69 7.16 6.89 -12.27
N VAL A 70 7.85 7.38 -11.24
CA VAL A 70 7.24 7.96 -10.02
C VAL A 70 6.20 9.02 -10.37
N ARG A 71 6.45 9.82 -11.41
CA ARG A 71 5.51 10.82 -11.90
C ARG A 71 4.19 10.21 -12.37
N THR A 72 4.26 9.12 -13.14
CA THR A 72 3.08 8.42 -13.64
C THR A 72 2.29 7.77 -12.50
N LEU A 73 2.99 7.24 -11.48
CA LEU A 73 2.32 6.76 -10.26
C LEU A 73 1.61 7.90 -9.52
N ALA A 74 2.27 9.05 -9.38
CA ALA A 74 1.69 10.21 -8.72
C ALA A 74 0.45 10.72 -9.46
N ASP A 75 0.50 10.82 -10.79
CA ASP A 75 -0.65 11.25 -11.60
C ASP A 75 -1.80 10.22 -11.51
N PHE A 76 -1.49 8.92 -11.48
CA PHE A 76 -2.48 7.85 -11.27
C PHE A 76 -3.16 7.96 -9.91
N ILE A 77 -2.40 8.07 -8.82
CA ILE A 77 -2.94 8.23 -7.46
C ILE A 77 -3.74 9.53 -7.33
N LYS A 78 -3.29 10.61 -7.97
CA LYS A 78 -4.02 11.88 -8.02
C LYS A 78 -5.35 11.77 -8.76
N ALA A 79 -5.40 11.05 -9.88
CA ALA A 79 -6.64 10.77 -10.61
C ALA A 79 -7.63 9.92 -9.80
N LEU A 80 -7.15 9.11 -8.86
CA LEU A 80 -7.98 8.42 -7.88
C LEU A 80 -8.42 9.32 -6.71
N GLY A 81 -8.01 10.59 -6.69
CA GLY A 81 -8.27 11.54 -5.59
C GLY A 81 -7.39 11.31 -4.35
N GLY A 82 -6.18 10.77 -4.54
CA GLY A 82 -5.20 10.57 -3.47
C GLY A 82 -3.94 11.43 -3.66
N GLU A 83 -3.05 11.36 -2.67
CA GLU A 83 -1.69 11.92 -2.74
C GLU A 83 -0.67 10.78 -2.60
N LEU A 84 0.37 10.80 -3.43
CA LEU A 84 1.46 9.83 -3.35
C LEU A 84 2.51 10.32 -2.34
N GLU A 85 2.80 9.52 -1.33
CA GLU A 85 3.92 9.72 -0.42
C GLU A 85 4.96 8.60 -0.60
N ILE A 86 6.23 8.97 -0.73
CA ILE A 86 7.35 8.02 -0.84
C ILE A 86 8.22 8.13 0.41
N ARG A 87 8.51 7.00 1.04
CA ARG A 87 9.37 6.90 2.23
C ARG A 87 10.50 5.92 2.00
N ALA A 88 11.72 6.31 2.37
CA ALA A 88 12.85 5.41 2.53
C ALA A 88 12.86 4.90 3.97
N ASN A 89 12.88 3.58 4.16
CA ASN A 89 12.93 2.95 5.46
C ASN A 89 14.34 2.42 5.74
N PHE A 90 14.94 2.87 6.84
CA PHE A 90 16.24 2.46 7.35
C PHE A 90 16.06 1.77 8.71
N ALA A 91 17.09 1.09 9.19
CA ALA A 91 17.04 0.40 10.48
C ALA A 91 16.82 1.37 11.67
N ASP A 92 17.22 2.63 11.52
CA ASP A 92 17.16 3.70 12.52
C ASP A 92 16.00 4.68 12.30
N GLY A 93 15.21 4.54 11.23
CA GLY A 93 14.02 5.35 11.01
C GLY A 93 13.56 5.42 9.56
N SER A 94 12.50 6.19 9.33
CA SER A 94 11.92 6.41 7.99
C SER A 94 12.06 7.87 7.59
N VAL A 95 12.48 8.12 6.35
CA VAL A 95 12.64 9.47 5.79
C VAL A 95 11.67 9.65 4.62
N ARG A 96 10.88 10.73 4.65
CA ARG A 96 10.04 11.13 3.51
C ARG A 96 10.91 11.67 2.38
N ILE A 97 10.75 11.11 1.19
CA ILE A 97 11.47 11.56 -0.01
C ILE A 97 10.66 12.66 -0.69
N THR A 98 11.31 13.78 -1.00
CA THR A 98 10.73 14.92 -1.73
C THR A 98 11.46 15.15 -3.06
N GLY A 99 10.87 15.92 -3.98
CA GLY A 99 11.53 16.31 -5.23
C GLY A 99 11.46 15.30 -6.39
N LEU A 100 10.77 14.16 -6.25
CA LEU A 100 10.67 13.11 -7.28
C LEU A 100 9.70 13.43 -8.44
N GLY A 101 9.55 14.70 -8.81
CA GLY A 101 8.52 15.18 -9.75
C GLY A 101 9.00 15.98 -10.96
N ASP A 102 10.30 16.25 -11.07
CA ASP A 102 10.84 17.16 -12.08
C ASP A 102 12.07 16.57 -12.78
N GLN A 103 11.84 15.72 -13.77
CA GLN A 103 12.80 15.46 -14.83
C GLN A 103 12.08 15.47 -16.16
N ARG A 104 12.07 16.63 -16.82
CA ARG A 104 11.97 16.65 -18.28
C ARG A 104 13.38 16.42 -18.81
N PRO A 105 13.65 15.35 -19.58
CA PRO A 105 14.74 15.43 -20.54
C PRO A 105 14.33 16.49 -21.57
N GLY A 106 15.24 17.44 -21.80
CA GLY A 106 15.12 18.41 -22.91
C GLY A 106 15.20 17.72 -24.27
#